data_AF-A0A2J8PUD2-F1
#
_entry.id   AF-A0A2J8PUD2-F1
#
_cell.length_a   1.000
_cell.length_b   1.000
_cell.length_c   1.000
_cell.angle_alpha   90.00
_cell.angle_beta   90.00
_cell.angle_gamma   90.00
#
_symmetry.space_group_name_H-M   'P 1'
#
loop_
_entity.id
_entity.type
_entity.pdbx_description
1 polymer ?
#
loop_
_entity_poly.entity_id
_entity_poly.type
_entity_poly.pdbx_seq_one_letter_code
_entity_poly.pdbx_strand_id
1 'polypeptide(L)'
;MPLVKRNIDPRHLCHTALPRGIKNELECVTNISLANIIRQLSSLSKYAEDIFGELFNEAHSFSFRVNSLQERVDRLSVSVTQLDPKEEE
;
A
#
# COMPACT_ATOMS: atom_id res chain seq x y z
N MET A 1 -12.88 -12.24 -2.20
CA MET A 1 -12.07 -11.20 -2.88
C MET A 1 -11.14 -11.89 -3.86
N PRO A 2 -11.04 -11.48 -5.13
CA PRO A 2 -10.04 -12.03 -6.05
C PRO A 2 -8.63 -11.69 -5.54
N LEU A 3 -7.71 -12.65 -5.62
CA LEU A 3 -6.29 -12.45 -5.28
C LEU A 3 -5.67 -11.51 -6.31
N VAL A 4 -5.37 -10.27 -5.91
CA VAL A 4 -4.67 -9.30 -6.76
C VAL A 4 -3.23 -9.78 -6.98
N LYS A 5 -2.96 -10.37 -8.14
CA LYS A 5 -1.60 -10.73 -8.56
C LYS A 5 -0.87 -9.47 -8.99
N ARG A 6 0.09 -9.01 -8.18
CA ARG A 6 1.00 -7.90 -8.52
C ARG A 6 2.24 -8.48 -9.19
N ASN A 7 2.37 -8.27 -10.50
CA ASN A 7 3.50 -8.78 -11.28
C ASN A 7 4.58 -7.70 -11.37
N ILE A 8 5.79 -7.98 -10.88
CA ILE A 8 6.93 -7.08 -11.02
C ILE A 8 7.51 -7.22 -12.44
N ASP A 9 7.69 -6.10 -13.13
CA ASP A 9 8.26 -6.04 -14.49
C ASP A 9 9.55 -5.21 -14.52
N PRO A 10 10.60 -5.63 -15.27
CA PRO A 10 10.72 -6.86 -16.07
C PRO A 10 11.00 -8.10 -15.23
N ARG A 11 10.48 -9.27 -15.67
CA ARG A 11 10.74 -10.56 -15.00
C ARG A 11 12.12 -11.13 -15.31
N HIS A 12 12.61 -10.93 -16.53
CA HIS A 12 13.94 -11.38 -16.95
C HIS A 12 14.85 -10.17 -17.12
N LEU A 13 16.00 -10.19 -16.46
CA LEU A 13 16.91 -9.05 -16.43
C LEU A 13 17.96 -9.11 -17.55
N CYS A 14 18.42 -10.32 -17.89
CA CYS A 14 19.60 -10.52 -18.74
C CYS A 14 19.29 -11.25 -20.06
N HIS A 15 18.04 -11.66 -20.31
CA HIS A 15 17.69 -12.50 -21.47
C HIS A 15 17.40 -11.71 -22.76
N THR A 16 17.87 -10.46 -22.84
CA THR A 16 17.62 -9.62 -24.01
C THR A 16 18.60 -9.99 -25.12
N ALA A 17 18.10 -10.21 -26.33
CA ALA A 17 18.96 -10.47 -27.48
C ALA A 17 19.90 -9.28 -27.73
N LEU A 18 21.18 -9.57 -27.93
CA LEU A 18 22.18 -8.54 -28.19
C LEU A 18 22.10 -8.06 -29.65
N PRO A 19 22.33 -6.76 -29.90
CA PRO A 19 22.46 -6.24 -31.26
C PRO A 19 23.64 -6.91 -32.00
N ARG A 20 23.45 -7.20 -33.30
CA ARG A 20 24.53 -7.77 -34.13
C ARG A 20 25.67 -6.77 -34.26
N GLY A 21 26.92 -7.24 -34.14
CA GLY A 21 28.11 -6.41 -34.31
C GLY A 21 28.48 -5.55 -33.10
N ILE A 22 27.90 -5.82 -31.92
CA ILE A 22 28.33 -5.16 -30.68
C ILE A 22 29.78 -5.56 -30.36
N LYS A 23 30.63 -4.59 -30.05
CA LYS A 23 32.06 -4.87 -29.79
C LYS A 23 32.30 -5.47 -28.40
N ASN A 24 31.55 -5.01 -27.41
CA ASN A 24 31.69 -5.42 -26.01
C ASN A 24 30.35 -5.99 -25.49
N GLU A 25 30.13 -7.27 -25.76
CA GLU A 25 28.90 -7.96 -25.37
C GLU A 25 28.68 -7.96 -23.86
N LEU A 26 29.75 -8.16 -23.07
CA LEU A 26 29.67 -8.22 -21.62
C LEU A 26 29.22 -6.88 -21.03
N GLU A 27 29.78 -5.77 -21.51
CA GLU A 27 29.36 -4.43 -21.11
C GLU A 27 27.90 -4.16 -21.50
N CYS A 28 27.50 -4.57 -22.71
CA CYS A 28 26.12 -4.42 -23.17
C CYS A 28 25.13 -5.20 -22.29
N VAL A 29 25.41 -6.48 -22.00
CA VAL A 29 24.58 -7.30 -21.09
C VAL A 29 24.55 -6.69 -19.69
N THR A 30 25.67 -6.20 -19.19
CA THR A 30 25.76 -5.58 -17.85
C THR A 30 24.88 -4.33 -17.78
N ASN A 31 24.97 -3.45 -18.77
CA ASN A 31 24.16 -2.23 -18.83
C ASN A 31 22.67 -2.55 -18.96
N ILE A 32 22.30 -3.52 -19.81
CA ILE A 32 20.91 -3.99 -19.96
C ILE A 32 20.40 -4.54 -18.62
N SER A 33 21.20 -5.37 -17.95
CA SER A 33 20.82 -5.98 -16.67
C SER A 33 20.61 -4.92 -15.60
N LEU A 34 21.50 -3.93 -15.50
CA LEU A 34 21.36 -2.80 -14.57
C LEU A 34 20.10 -1.97 -14.85
N ALA A 35 19.86 -1.61 -16.12
CA ALA A 35 18.66 -0.87 -16.51
C ALA A 35 17.37 -1.64 -16.16
N ASN A 36 17.37 -2.95 -16.40
CA ASN A 36 16.23 -3.81 -16.07
C ASN A 36 16.02 -3.96 -14.57
N ILE A 37 17.09 -4.00 -13.75
CA ILE A 37 16.99 -3.99 -12.28
C ILE A 37 16.33 -2.69 -11.82
N ILE A 38 16.77 -1.54 -12.33
CA ILE A 38 16.18 -0.23 -11.97
C ILE A 38 14.69 -0.19 -12.30
N ARG A 39 14.30 -0.70 -13.47
CA ARG A 39 12.88 -0.80 -13.87
C ARG A 39 12.10 -1.75 -12.95
N GLN A 40 12.69 -2.89 -12.60
CA GLN A 40 12.08 -3.87 -11.70
C GLN A 40 11.84 -3.28 -10.30
N LEU A 41 12.83 -2.55 -9.78
CA LEU A 41 12.71 -1.83 -8.52
C LEU A 41 11.65 -0.73 -8.59
N SER A 42 11.58 0.04 -9.68
CA SER A 42 10.52 1.04 -9.88
C SER A 42 9.12 0.40 -9.90
N SER A 43 8.95 -0.73 -10.60
CA SER A 43 7.70 -1.49 -10.60
C SER A 43 7.34 -1.95 -9.18
N LEU A 44 8.30 -2.43 -8.40
CA LEU A 44 8.10 -2.83 -7.01
C LEU A 44 7.70 -1.65 -6.12
N SER A 45 8.39 -0.51 -6.22
CA SER A 45 8.10 0.70 -5.47
C SER A 45 6.68 1.19 -5.72
N LYS A 46 6.22 1.18 -6.98
CA LYS A 46 4.84 1.55 -7.32
C LYS A 46 3.82 0.67 -6.59
N TYR A 47 4.03 -0.65 -6.58
CA TYR A 47 3.11 -1.54 -5.85
C TYR A 47 3.14 -1.32 -4.34
N ALA A 48 4.31 -1.02 -3.77
CA ALA A 48 4.41 -0.69 -2.37
C ALA A 48 3.64 0.61 -2.06
N GLU A 49 3.79 1.64 -2.88
CA GLU A 49 3.04 2.89 -2.77
C GLU A 49 1.53 2.66 -2.84
N ASP A 50 1.05 1.88 -3.81
CA ASP A 50 -0.37 1.54 -3.93
C ASP A 50 -0.90 0.85 -2.65
N ILE A 51 -0.19 -0.16 -2.15
CA ILE A 51 -0.58 -0.91 -0.94
C ILE A 51 -0.61 -0.01 0.30
N PHE A 52 0.46 0.75 0.51
CA PHE A 52 0.56 1.62 1.69
C PHE A 52 -0.41 2.80 1.60
N GLY A 53 -0.68 3.32 0.40
CA GLY A 53 -1.70 4.33 0.17
C GLY A 53 -3.11 3.82 0.48
N GLU A 54 -3.47 2.64 0.00
CA GLU A 54 -4.74 1.97 0.34
C GLU A 54 -4.87 1.77 1.86
N LEU A 55 -3.84 1.22 2.50
CA LEU A 55 -3.82 0.98 3.94
C LEU A 55 -3.94 2.28 4.74
N PHE A 56 -3.25 3.34 4.32
CA PHE A 56 -3.31 4.65 4.97
C PHE A 56 -4.72 5.23 4.92
N ASN A 57 -5.38 5.16 3.75
CA ASN A 57 -6.75 5.64 3.59
C ASN A 57 -7.74 4.85 4.47
N GLU A 58 -7.58 3.53 4.55
CA GLU A 58 -8.42 2.70 5.41
C GLU A 58 -8.19 3.03 6.91
N ALA A 59 -6.94 3.16 7.33
CA ALA A 59 -6.61 3.55 8.71
C ALA A 59 -7.16 4.94 9.08
N HIS A 60 -7.12 5.88 8.13
CA HIS A 60 -7.71 7.20 8.30
C HIS A 60 -9.23 7.10 8.47
N SER A 61 -9.93 6.42 7.56
CA SER A 61 -11.38 6.17 7.65
C SER A 61 -11.77 5.48 8.96
N PHE A 62 -10.98 4.48 9.39
CA PHE A 62 -11.14 3.81 10.67
C PHE A 62 -11.02 4.78 11.85
N SER A 63 -10.01 5.64 11.86
CA SER A 63 -9.81 6.66 12.90
C SER A 63 -11.01 7.60 13.03
N PHE A 64 -11.55 8.12 11.91
CA PHE A 64 -12.76 8.96 11.92
C PHE A 64 -13.95 8.24 12.56
N ARG A 65 -14.16 6.97 12.21
CA ARG A 65 -15.25 6.17 12.77
C ARG A 65 -15.07 5.93 14.26
N VAL A 66 -13.85 5.65 14.71
CA VAL A 66 -13.54 5.47 16.13
C VAL A 66 -13.76 6.76 16.91
N ASN A 67 -13.33 7.91 16.40
CA ASN A 67 -13.54 9.21 17.04
C ASN A 67 -15.04 9.53 17.15
N SER A 68 -15.82 9.32 16.09
CA SER A 68 -17.28 9.50 16.13
C SER A 68 -17.95 8.55 17.12
N LEU A 69 -17.47 7.31 17.23
CA LEU A 69 -17.96 6.36 18.23
C LEU A 69 -17.62 6.82 19.65
N GLN A 70 -16.41 7.32 19.88
CA GLN A 70 -15.98 7.86 21.17
C GLN A 70 -16.90 9.01 21.61
N GLU A 71 -17.18 9.98 20.73
CA GLU A 71 -18.09 11.09 21.05
C GLU A 71 -19.49 10.59 21.46
N ARG A 72 -19.99 9.55 20.81
CA ARG A 72 -21.29 8.95 21.15
C ARG A 72 -21.25 8.24 22.50
N VAL A 73 -20.16 7.55 22.80
CA VAL A 73 -19.93 6.90 24.10
C VAL A 73 -19.86 7.95 25.22
N ASP A 74 -19.15 9.05 25.00
CA ASP A 74 -19.02 10.13 25.98
C ASP A 74 -20.38 10.77 26.28
N ARG A 75 -21.17 11.08 25.23
CA ARG A 75 -22.54 11.59 25.40
C ARG A 75 -23.43 10.63 26.16
N LEU A 76 -23.37 9.33 25.83
CA LEU A 76 -24.13 8.31 26.54
C LEU A 76 -23.72 8.22 28.00
N SER A 77 -22.42 8.30 28.30
CA SER A 77 -21.90 8.30 29.67
C SER A 77 -22.43 9.48 30.49
N VAL A 78 -22.48 10.67 29.90
CA VAL A 78 -23.09 11.85 30.53
C VAL A 78 -24.59 11.63 30.76
N SER A 79 -25.33 11.16 29.76
CA SER A 79 -26.77 10.90 29.91
C SER A 79 -27.06 9.85 30.99
N VAL A 80 -26.27 8.76 31.04
CA VAL A 80 -26.42 7.71 32.05
C VAL A 80 -26.07 8.21 33.46
N THR A 81 -25.06 9.07 33.62
CA THR A 81 -24.69 9.62 34.93
C THR A 81 -25.66 10.69 35.42
N GLN A 82 -26.35 11.38 34.52
CA GLN A 82 -27.35 12.41 34.85
C GLN A 82 -28.78 11.87 35.01
N LEU A 83 -29.05 10.62 34.62
CA LEU A 83 -30.30 9.95 34.91
C LEU A 83 -30.33 9.61 36.41
N ASP A 84 -31.04 10.44 37.20
CA ASP A 84 -31.36 10.15 38.59
C ASP A 84 -32.48 9.08 38.63
N PRO A 85 -32.23 7.86 39.15
CA PRO A 85 -33.24 6.80 39.21
C PRO A 85 -34.35 7.05 40.27
N LYS A 86 -34.47 8.26 40.83
CA LYS A 86 -35.41 8.58 41.92
C LYS A 86 -36.72 9.26 41.52
N GLU A 87 -36.96 9.52 40.22
CA GLU A 87 -38.24 10.10 39.74
C GLU A 87 -39.21 9.09 39.08
N GLU A 88 -38.86 7.80 39.01
CA GLU A 88 -39.82 6.74 38.65
C GLU A 88 -40.32 6.01 39.93
N GLU A 89 -41.16 6.69 40.71
CA GLU A 89 -42.06 6.08 41.72
C GLU A 89 -43.51 6.50 41.46
#